data_AF-A0A524MD38-F1
#
_entry.id   AF-A0A524MD38-F1
#
_cell.length_a   1.000
_cell.length_b   1.000
_cell.length_c   1.000
_cell.angle_alpha   90.00
_cell.angle_beta   90.00
_cell.angle_gamma   90.00
#
_symmetry.space_group_name_H-M   'P 1'
#
loop_
_entity.id
_entity.type
_entity.pdbx_description
1 polymer ?
#
loop_
_entity_poly.entity_id
_entity_poly.type
_entity_poly.pdbx_seq_one_letter_code
_entity_poly.pdbx_strand_id
1 'polypeptide(L)'
;MARSGRWPVKGWPEPRIAVKKQAIAILSSGLIVPFLRMFCDDAAKLIKSTIGDSLNAKLIGTLYAGGVEKVGMDRYLEKAHKLGRKLAT
;
A
#
# COMPACT_ATOMS: atom_id res chain seq x y z
N MET A 1 -2.19 -16.99 25.05
CA MET A 1 -1.23 -16.04 24.43
C MET A 1 -1.84 -15.52 23.14
N ALA A 2 -2.21 -14.24 23.08
CA ALA A 2 -2.73 -13.64 21.84
C ALA A 2 -2.21 -12.19 21.72
N ARG A 3 -1.19 -12.01 20.90
CA ARG A 3 -0.68 -10.76 20.31
C ARG A 3 -0.04 -11.21 18.98
N SER A 4 -0.22 -10.58 17.82
CA SER A 4 -0.41 -9.15 17.54
C SER A 4 -1.21 -8.86 16.24
N GLY A 5 -1.76 -7.64 16.18
CA GLY A 5 -2.30 -6.94 15.00
C GLY A 5 -2.52 -5.49 15.45
N ARG A 6 -1.76 -4.52 14.92
CA ARG A 6 -1.58 -3.22 15.59
C ARG A 6 -2.76 -2.24 15.35
N TRP A 7 -3.27 -2.13 14.13
CA TRP A 7 -4.40 -1.23 13.77
C TRP A 7 -4.78 -1.40 12.29
N PRO A 8 -6.05 -1.27 11.83
CA PRO A 8 -7.28 -1.01 12.59
C PRO A 8 -8.03 -2.28 13.04
N VAL A 9 -7.66 -3.47 12.54
CA VAL A 9 -8.29 -4.73 12.96
C VAL A 9 -7.41 -5.43 14.00
N LYS A 10 -7.92 -5.55 15.23
CA LYS A 10 -7.25 -6.28 16.31
C LYS A 10 -7.54 -7.77 16.17
N GLY A 11 -6.54 -8.61 16.46
CA GLY A 11 -6.70 -10.07 16.46
C GLY A 11 -6.66 -10.72 15.08
N TRP A 12 -6.11 -10.02 14.08
CA TRP A 12 -5.91 -10.59 12.75
C TRP A 12 -4.95 -11.80 12.81
N PRO A 13 -5.22 -12.89 12.07
CA PRO A 13 -4.34 -14.05 12.07
C PRO A 13 -2.95 -13.68 11.56
N GLU A 14 -1.92 -13.97 12.35
CA GLU A 14 -0.54 -13.80 11.92
C GLU A 14 -0.20 -14.80 10.80
N PRO A 15 0.67 -14.40 9.85
CA PRO A 15 0.93 -15.21 8.69
C PRO A 15 1.85 -16.36 9.07
N ARG A 16 1.45 -17.59 8.72
CA ARG A 16 2.17 -18.83 9.10
C ARG A 16 3.38 -19.13 8.21
N ILE A 17 3.60 -18.34 7.17
CA ILE A 17 4.67 -18.55 6.18
C ILE A 17 5.97 -17.95 6.73
N ALA A 18 7.06 -18.72 6.80
CA ALA A 18 8.36 -18.21 7.27
C ALA A 18 9.07 -17.27 6.28
N VAL A 19 8.77 -17.41 4.97
CA VAL A 19 9.39 -16.62 3.91
C VAL A 19 8.81 -15.20 3.89
N LYS A 20 9.67 -14.21 4.14
CA LYS A 20 9.32 -12.78 4.02
C LYS A 20 9.28 -12.37 2.56
N LYS A 21 8.12 -11.86 2.12
CA LYS A 21 7.94 -11.35 0.77
C LYS A 21 8.21 -9.84 0.72
N GLN A 22 8.41 -9.31 -0.47
CA GLN A 22 8.41 -7.87 -0.69
C GLN A 22 7.11 -7.46 -1.37
N ALA A 23 6.59 -6.26 -1.06
CA ALA A 23 5.35 -5.75 -1.63
C ALA A 23 5.47 -4.26 -1.95
N ILE A 24 4.71 -3.84 -2.95
CA ILE A 24 4.51 -2.44 -3.30
C ILE A 24 3.01 -2.17 -3.30
N ALA A 25 2.59 -1.01 -2.81
CA ALA A 25 1.19 -0.59 -2.87
C ALA A 25 1.02 0.53 -3.90
N ILE A 26 0.12 0.34 -4.86
CA ILE A 26 -0.30 1.37 -5.82
C ILE A 26 -1.77 1.68 -5.52
N LEU A 27 -2.04 2.93 -5.19
CA LEU A 27 -3.37 3.44 -4.86
C LEU A 27 -3.77 4.43 -5.93
N SER A 28 -4.98 4.28 -6.47
CA SER A 28 -5.56 5.19 -7.45
C SER A 28 -6.82 5.84 -6.89
N SER A 29 -6.97 7.14 -7.08
CA SER A 29 -8.19 7.89 -6.73
C SER A 29 -8.57 8.84 -7.85
N GLY A 30 -9.84 8.79 -8.27
CA GLY A 30 -10.38 9.64 -9.32
C GLY A 30 -10.39 11.12 -8.95
N LEU A 31 -11.03 11.45 -7.82
CA LEU A 31 -11.28 12.84 -7.40
C LEU A 31 -10.22 13.39 -6.42
N ILE A 32 -9.70 12.54 -5.53
CA ILE A 32 -8.87 13.02 -4.42
C ILE A 32 -7.45 13.26 -4.90
N VAL A 33 -7.02 14.52 -4.88
CA VAL A 33 -5.66 14.91 -5.24
C VAL A 33 -4.66 14.52 -4.15
N PRO A 34 -3.37 14.27 -4.49
CA PRO A 34 -2.35 13.80 -3.55
C PRO A 34 -2.16 14.65 -2.29
N PHE A 35 -2.46 15.95 -2.33
CA PHE A 35 -2.38 16.83 -1.16
C PHE A 35 -3.45 16.52 -0.10
N LEU A 36 -4.66 16.14 -0.55
CA LEU A 36 -5.78 15.76 0.33
C LEU A 36 -5.63 14.34 0.89
N ARG A 37 -4.65 13.58 0.41
CA ARG A 37 -4.33 12.22 0.86
C ARG A 37 -4.22 12.14 2.38
N MET A 38 -3.51 13.06 3.04
CA MET A 38 -3.29 12.97 4.48
C MET A 38 -4.59 12.96 5.31
N PHE A 39 -5.67 13.55 4.78
CA PHE A 39 -6.95 13.65 5.46
C PHE A 39 -7.93 12.54 5.09
N CYS A 40 -7.79 11.93 3.92
CA CYS A 40 -8.74 10.94 3.39
C CYS A 40 -8.17 9.52 3.26
N ASP A 41 -6.89 9.32 3.60
CA ASP A 41 -6.17 8.06 3.31
C ASP A 41 -6.08 7.11 4.53
N ASP A 42 -7.24 6.68 5.01
CA ASP A 42 -7.30 5.54 5.94
C ASP A 42 -7.13 4.19 5.21
N ALA A 43 -7.44 4.15 3.91
CA ALA A 43 -7.23 2.99 3.06
C ALA A 43 -5.75 2.58 2.99
N ALA A 44 -4.81 3.51 2.79
CA ALA A 44 -3.39 3.15 2.75
C ALA A 44 -2.86 2.63 4.09
N LYS A 45 -3.36 3.14 5.21
CA LYS A 45 -2.98 2.65 6.55
C LYS A 45 -3.46 1.21 6.74
N LEU A 46 -4.70 0.92 6.35
CA LEU A 46 -5.25 -0.43 6.39
C LEU A 46 -4.43 -1.37 5.50
N ILE A 47 -4.20 -1.00 4.24
CA ILE A 47 -3.43 -1.80 3.28
C ILE A 47 -2.02 -2.07 3.81
N LYS A 48 -1.36 -1.07 4.41
CA LYS A 48 -0.03 -1.24 5.02
C LYS A 48 -0.06 -2.28 6.14
N SER A 49 -1.07 -2.28 7.01
CA SER A 49 -1.19 -3.30 8.05
C SER A 49 -1.46 -4.67 7.46
N THR A 50 -2.40 -4.78 6.53
CA THR A 50 -2.75 -6.05 5.85
C THR A 50 -1.54 -6.69 5.15
N ILE A 51 -0.66 -5.88 4.54
CA ILE A 51 0.55 -6.38 3.88
C ILE A 51 1.51 -7.03 4.88
N GLY A 52 1.72 -6.43 6.04
CA GLY A 52 2.57 -7.00 7.08
C GLY A 52 1.92 -8.21 7.76
N ASP A 53 0.67 -8.04 8.17
CA ASP A 53 -0.02 -8.97 9.06
C ASP A 53 -0.63 -10.16 8.30
N SER A 54 -1.21 -9.97 7.12
CA SER A 54 -1.82 -11.07 6.35
C SER A 54 -0.87 -11.74 5.38
N LEU A 55 -0.01 -10.95 4.73
CA LEU A 55 0.77 -11.41 3.57
C LEU A 55 2.23 -11.76 3.93
N ASN A 56 2.64 -11.53 5.17
CA ASN A 56 4.03 -11.59 5.62
C ASN A 56 4.99 -10.85 4.68
N ALA A 57 4.58 -9.66 4.23
CA ALA A 57 5.33 -8.91 3.24
C ALA A 57 5.86 -7.59 3.82
N LYS A 58 7.08 -7.24 3.42
CA LYS A 58 7.67 -5.93 3.69
C LYS A 58 7.26 -4.97 2.58
N LEU A 59 6.57 -3.89 2.95
CA LEU A 59 6.26 -2.81 2.03
C LEU A 59 7.54 -2.03 1.67
N ILE A 60 8.01 -2.15 0.43
CA ILE A 60 9.26 -1.52 -0.05
C ILE A 60 9.03 -0.22 -0.83
N GLY A 61 7.77 0.12 -1.11
CA GLY A 61 7.40 1.35 -1.81
C GLY A 61 5.88 1.54 -1.91
N THR A 62 5.46 2.78 -2.11
CA THR A 62 4.06 3.15 -2.32
C THR A 62 3.92 4.22 -3.39
N LEU A 63 2.88 4.13 -4.21
CA LEU A 63 2.46 5.17 -5.14
C LEU A 63 1.00 5.54 -4.87
N TYR A 64 0.73 6.84 -4.77
CA TYR A 64 -0.62 7.38 -4.73
C TYR A 64 -0.86 8.20 -6.00
N ALA A 65 -1.69 7.69 -6.88
CA ALA A 65 -2.16 8.33 -8.11
C ALA A 65 -3.51 8.99 -7.81
N GLY A 66 -3.49 10.27 -7.44
CA GLY A 66 -4.69 11.02 -7.07
C GLY A 66 -5.15 11.98 -8.15
N GLY A 67 -6.44 12.34 -8.14
CA GLY A 67 -7.02 13.31 -9.07
C GLY A 67 -6.93 12.84 -10.53
N VAL A 68 -6.98 11.52 -10.75
CA VAL A 68 -6.71 10.91 -12.05
C VAL A 68 -7.70 11.39 -13.12
N GLU A 69 -8.93 11.69 -12.74
CA GLU A 69 -9.95 12.22 -13.66
C GLU A 69 -9.57 13.58 -14.25
N LYS A 70 -8.81 14.39 -13.50
CA LYS A 70 -8.39 15.73 -13.94
C LYS A 70 -6.97 15.78 -14.51
N VAL A 71 -6.07 14.95 -13.96
CA VAL A 71 -4.62 15.04 -14.22
C VAL A 71 -4.14 13.95 -15.18
N GLY A 72 -4.92 12.90 -15.40
CA GLY A 72 -4.56 11.74 -16.22
C GLY A 72 -3.65 10.74 -15.49
N MET A 73 -3.59 9.51 -16.00
CA MET A 73 -2.75 8.43 -15.46
C MET A 73 -1.27 8.59 -15.84
N ASP A 74 -0.97 9.25 -16.97
CA ASP A 74 0.36 9.26 -17.58
C ASP A 74 1.45 9.82 -16.65
N ARG A 75 1.08 10.83 -15.84
CA ARG A 75 1.96 11.43 -14.83
C ARG A 75 2.48 10.44 -13.79
N TYR A 76 1.79 9.31 -13.59
CA TYR A 76 2.12 8.31 -12.59
C TYR A 76 2.82 7.07 -13.17
N LEU A 77 2.77 6.86 -14.49
CA LEU A 77 3.29 5.66 -15.15
C LEU A 77 4.79 5.47 -14.92
N GLU A 78 5.59 6.53 -15.06
CA GLU A 78 7.05 6.44 -14.87
C GLU A 78 7.40 5.97 -13.44
N LYS A 79 6.70 6.52 -12.44
CA LYS A 79 6.87 6.14 -11.03
C LYS A 79 6.41 4.71 -10.77
N ALA A 80 5.30 4.28 -11.37
CA ALA A 80 4.82 2.90 -11.29
C ALA A 80 5.83 1.92 -11.87
N HIS A 81 6.41 2.24 -13.04
CA HIS A 81 7.43 1.40 -13.69
C HIS A 81 8.71 1.31 -12.84
N LYS A 82 9.16 2.43 -12.26
CA LYS A 82 10.32 2.42 -11.36
C LYS A 82 10.09 1.56 -10.12
N LEU A 83 8.89 1.61 -9.57
CA LEU A 83 8.49 0.73 -8.46
C LEU A 83 8.47 -0.74 -8.88
N GLY A 84 7.87 -1.07 -10.04
CA GLY A 84 7.86 -2.43 -10.58
C GLY A 84 9.27 -3.01 -10.73
N ARG A 85 10.21 -2.23 -11.28
CA ARG A 85 11.63 -2.63 -11.37
C ARG A 85 12.24 -2.93 -10.00
N LYS A 86 11.93 -2.10 -8.99
CA LYS A 86 12.42 -2.30 -7.61
C LYS A 86 11.88 -3.59 -6.97
N LEU A 87 10.66 -4.02 -7.33
CA LEU A 87 10.08 -5.27 -6.81
C LEU A 87 10.67 -6.51 -7.46
N ALA A 88 11.07 -6.40 -8.73
CA ALA A 88 11.67 -7.49 -9.48
C ALA A 88 13.15 -7.76 -9.11
N THR A 89 13.74 -6.94 -8.24
CA THR A 89 15.13 -7.06 -7.77
C THR A 89 15.17 -7.66 -6.37
#